data_AF-A0A2V7PBI8-F1
#
_entry.id   AF-A0A2V7PBI8-F1
#
_cell.length_a   1.000
_cell.length_b   1.000
_cell.length_c   1.000
_cell.angle_alpha   90.00
_cell.angle_beta   90.00
_cell.angle_gamma   90.00
#
_symmetry.space_group_name_H-M   'P 1'
#
loop_
_entity.id
_entity.type
_entity.pdbx_description
1 polymer ?
#
loop_
_entity_poly.entity_id
_entity_poly.type
_entity_poly.pdbx_seq_one_letter_code
_entity_poly.pdbx_strand_id
1 'polypeptide(L)'
;IIDAEFAIHASQGPVTMGDTKEGTFAIRVVKALDSPPGRMVNASGARGEKGIWGKRSEWVDYYGRVGDEEVGIAVFDHPHNPRAPTYWHARAYGLLAANPFGVRQFTGDRNQNGKYAIPAGEALVFRYRVFIHHGDPLQAQVAEAYRQFAAQK
;
A
#
# COMPACT_ATOMS: atom_id res chain seq x y z
N ILE A 1 8.57 4.52 12.72
CA ILE A 1 7.18 4.73 12.21
C ILE A 1 7.14 6.09 11.53
N ILE A 2 6.48 6.19 10.38
CA ILE A 2 6.21 7.46 9.67
C ILE A 2 4.74 7.45 9.27
N ASP A 3 3.98 8.44 9.72
CA ASP A 3 2.57 8.61 9.35
C ASP A 3 2.44 9.62 8.22
N ALA A 4 1.62 9.28 7.23
CA ALA A 4 1.31 10.11 6.08
C ALA A 4 -0.20 10.27 5.97
N GLU A 5 -0.69 11.46 6.28
CA GLU A 5 -2.07 11.87 6.00
C GLU A 5 -2.06 13.02 5.01
N PHE A 6 -2.83 12.90 3.94
CA PHE A 6 -2.99 13.95 2.94
C PHE A 6 -4.38 13.90 2.31
N ALA A 7 -4.79 15.02 1.73
CA ALA A 7 -6.09 15.14 1.07
C ALA A 7 -5.96 15.75 -0.32
N ILE A 8 -6.80 15.28 -1.24
CA ILE A 8 -7.03 15.93 -2.53
C ILE A 8 -8.33 16.71 -2.41
N HIS A 9 -8.26 18.04 -2.47
CA HIS A 9 -9.41 18.94 -2.36
C HIS A 9 -9.85 19.44 -3.74
N ALA A 10 -11.11 19.20 -4.09
CA ALA A 10 -11.72 19.62 -5.35
C ALA A 10 -12.15 21.10 -5.29
N SER A 11 -11.18 22.01 -5.11
CA SER A 11 -11.44 23.43 -4.83
C SER A 11 -11.91 24.26 -6.03
N GLN A 12 -11.77 23.74 -7.25
CA GLN A 12 -12.07 24.45 -8.52
C GLN A 12 -13.04 23.64 -9.40
N GLY A 13 -14.05 23.03 -8.78
CA GLY A 13 -14.99 22.12 -9.45
C GLY A 13 -14.66 20.64 -9.21
N PRO A 14 -15.49 19.72 -9.71
CA PRO A 14 -15.33 18.29 -9.43
C PRO A 14 -14.05 17.73 -10.04
N VAL A 15 -13.39 16.83 -9.31
CA VAL A 15 -12.17 16.13 -9.77
C VAL A 15 -12.48 14.65 -9.96
N THR A 16 -12.01 14.05 -11.05
CA THR A 16 -12.10 12.60 -11.26
C THR A 16 -10.72 11.98 -11.26
N MET A 17 -10.46 11.11 -10.28
CA MET A 17 -9.29 10.24 -10.27
C MET A 17 -9.52 9.12 -11.29
N GLY A 18 -8.57 8.92 -12.22
CA GLY A 18 -8.66 7.90 -13.25
C GLY A 18 -8.36 6.48 -12.74
N ASP A 19 -8.91 5.46 -13.40
CA ASP A 19 -8.48 4.07 -13.18
C ASP A 19 -7.13 3.85 -13.84
N THR A 20 -6.08 3.81 -13.03
CA THR A 20 -4.71 3.54 -13.46
C THR A 20 -3.97 2.73 -12.41
N LYS A 21 -3.04 1.90 -12.86
CA LYS A 21 -2.13 1.15 -11.98
C LYS A 21 -1.12 2.06 -11.27
N GLU A 22 -0.93 3.29 -11.74
CA GLU A 22 -0.06 4.25 -11.08
C GLU A 22 -0.69 4.64 -9.73
N GLY A 23 -0.01 4.29 -8.63
CA GLY A 23 -0.53 4.36 -7.27
C GLY A 23 -0.65 5.78 -6.70
N THR A 24 -1.12 5.87 -5.46
CA THR A 24 -1.33 7.14 -4.73
C THR A 24 -0.19 7.45 -3.78
N PHE A 25 0.16 6.48 -2.94
CA PHE A 25 1.25 6.56 -1.98
C PHE A 25 2.23 5.43 -2.27
N ALA A 26 3.49 5.78 -2.53
CA ALA A 26 4.50 4.83 -2.98
C ALA A 26 5.84 5.05 -2.30
N ILE A 27 6.53 3.95 -2.02
CA ILE A 27 7.90 3.92 -1.53
C ILE A 27 8.73 3.07 -2.48
N ARG A 28 9.96 3.52 -2.72
CA ARG A 28 11.02 2.72 -3.31
C ARG A 28 11.90 2.21 -2.17
N VAL A 29 11.95 0.89 -1.98
CA VAL A 29 12.86 0.31 -0.98
C VAL A 29 14.27 0.18 -1.54
N VAL A 30 15.24 -0.03 -0.66
CA VAL A 30 16.63 -0.30 -1.05
C VAL A 30 16.72 -1.61 -1.82
N LYS A 31 17.64 -1.68 -2.80
CA LYS A 31 17.84 -2.84 -3.67
C LYS A 31 18.07 -4.17 -2.92
N ALA A 32 18.67 -4.12 -1.74
CA ALA A 32 18.87 -5.32 -0.91
C ALA A 32 17.55 -5.99 -0.47
N LEU A 33 16.45 -5.24 -0.47
CA LEU A 33 15.10 -5.75 -0.21
C LEU A 33 14.33 -6.13 -1.48
N ASP A 34 14.95 -6.06 -2.67
CA ASP A 34 14.37 -6.65 -3.88
C ASP A 34 14.10 -8.15 -3.61
N SER A 35 12.98 -8.67 -4.10
CA SER A 35 12.54 -10.04 -3.84
C SER A 35 12.65 -10.88 -5.11
N PRO A 36 13.75 -11.63 -5.35
CA PRO A 36 14.85 -12.00 -4.42
C PRO A 36 16.07 -11.04 -4.40
N PRO A 37 16.94 -11.09 -3.36
CA PRO A 37 17.01 -12.06 -2.26
C PRO A 37 16.14 -11.73 -1.04
N GLY A 38 15.63 -10.50 -0.94
CA GLY A 38 14.61 -10.11 0.01
C GLY A 38 13.29 -10.84 -0.21
N ARG A 39 12.31 -10.50 0.61
CA ARG A 39 11.00 -11.14 0.62
C ARG A 39 9.92 -10.07 0.69
N MET A 40 8.77 -10.38 0.10
CA MET A 40 7.57 -9.57 0.23
C MET A 40 6.40 -10.44 0.66
N VAL A 41 5.58 -9.93 1.58
CA VAL A 41 4.40 -10.61 2.13
C VAL A 41 3.28 -9.61 2.40
N ASN A 42 2.03 -10.03 2.30
CA ASN A 42 0.87 -9.21 2.67
C ASN A 42 0.15 -9.75 3.92
N ALA A 43 -0.91 -9.07 4.33
CA ALA A 43 -1.66 -9.42 5.54
C ALA A 43 -2.26 -10.83 5.56
N SER A 44 -2.58 -11.41 4.40
CA SER A 44 -3.09 -12.79 4.30
C SER A 44 -1.98 -13.84 4.21
N GLY A 45 -0.72 -13.43 4.27
CA GLY A 45 0.43 -14.31 4.13
C GLY A 45 0.78 -14.67 2.68
N ALA A 46 0.15 -14.03 1.69
CA ALA A 46 0.53 -14.21 0.28
C ALA A 46 1.92 -13.61 0.06
N ARG A 47 2.77 -14.31 -0.72
CA ARG A 47 4.19 -13.99 -0.89
C ARG A 47 4.55 -13.74 -2.35
N GLY A 48 5.60 -12.94 -2.53
CA GLY A 48 6.17 -12.63 -3.84
C GLY A 48 5.26 -11.75 -4.71
N GLU A 49 5.81 -11.24 -5.82
CA GLU A 49 5.09 -10.32 -6.70
C GLU A 49 3.76 -10.90 -7.18
N LYS A 50 3.74 -12.17 -7.63
CA LYS A 50 2.52 -12.84 -8.10
C LYS A 50 1.40 -12.91 -7.05
N GLY A 51 1.75 -13.03 -5.78
CA GLY A 51 0.80 -13.15 -4.67
C GLY A 51 0.26 -11.81 -4.18
N ILE A 52 0.90 -10.69 -4.53
CA ILE A 52 0.65 -9.39 -3.91
C ILE A 52 0.24 -8.35 -4.96
N TRP A 53 0.86 -8.35 -6.14
CA TRP A 53 0.53 -7.43 -7.21
C TRP A 53 -0.97 -7.52 -7.55
N GLY A 54 -1.64 -6.39 -7.51
CA GLY A 54 -3.06 -6.27 -7.80
C GLY A 54 -3.97 -7.04 -6.84
N LYS A 55 -3.48 -7.41 -5.65
CA LYS A 55 -4.30 -8.01 -4.59
C LYS A 55 -4.67 -6.97 -3.55
N ARG A 56 -5.85 -7.13 -2.97
CA ARG A 56 -6.32 -6.31 -1.85
C ARG A 56 -5.66 -6.79 -0.57
N SER A 57 -5.13 -5.86 0.23
CA SER A 57 -4.58 -6.18 1.55
C SER A 57 -4.47 -4.94 2.43
N GLU A 58 -4.60 -5.16 3.73
CA GLU A 58 -4.47 -4.17 4.81
C GLU A 58 -3.06 -3.59 4.88
N TRP A 59 -2.06 -4.41 4.57
CA TRP A 59 -0.67 -4.02 4.54
C TRP A 59 0.14 -4.93 3.64
N VAL A 60 1.25 -4.40 3.14
CA VAL A 60 2.30 -5.16 2.45
C VAL A 60 3.63 -4.80 3.07
N ASP A 61 4.45 -5.82 3.26
CA ASP A 61 5.77 -5.72 3.86
C ASP A 61 6.86 -6.25 2.92
N TYR A 62 8.01 -5.56 2.92
CA TYR A 62 9.25 -5.99 2.31
C TYR A 62 10.31 -6.14 3.40
N TYR A 63 10.96 -7.30 3.47
CA TYR A 63 11.93 -7.60 4.52
C TYR A 63 13.06 -8.50 4.01
N GLY A 64 14.20 -8.42 4.69
CA GLY A 64 15.39 -9.19 4.38
C GLY A 64 16.64 -8.57 4.98
N ARG A 65 17.79 -9.04 4.49
CA ARG A 65 19.08 -8.59 4.99
C ARG A 65 19.58 -7.35 4.25
N VAL A 66 19.86 -6.29 5.00
CA VAL A 66 20.50 -5.06 4.49
C VAL A 66 21.80 -4.88 5.29
N GLY A 67 22.94 -5.10 4.64
CA GLY A 67 24.23 -5.16 5.33
C GLY A 67 24.29 -6.36 6.29
N ASP A 68 24.52 -6.09 7.57
CA ASP A 68 24.56 -7.08 8.65
C ASP A 68 23.23 -7.24 9.40
N GLU A 69 22.21 -6.45 9.06
CA GLU A 69 20.95 -6.41 9.78
C GLU A 69 19.81 -7.09 8.99
N GLU A 70 18.94 -7.80 9.70
CA GLU A 70 17.62 -8.19 9.18
C GLU A 70 16.65 -7.05 9.48
N VAL A 71 16.06 -6.46 8.43
CA VAL A 71 15.17 -5.31 8.52
C VAL A 71 13.99 -5.46 7.56
N GLY A 72 12.93 -4.71 7.82
CA GLY A 72 11.77 -4.64 6.95
C GLY A 72 11.05 -3.30 6.98
N ILE A 73 10.16 -3.15 6.02
CA ILE A 73 9.33 -1.97 5.83
C ILE A 73 7.95 -2.41 5.34
N ALA A 74 6.95 -2.15 6.19
CA ALA A 74 5.56 -2.34 5.86
C ALA A 74 4.90 -0.99 5.56
N VAL A 75 3.95 -0.99 4.62
CA VAL A 75 3.03 0.13 4.43
C VAL A 75 1.63 -0.35 4.78
N PHE A 76 0.93 0.42 5.61
CA PHE A 76 -0.40 0.12 6.11
C PHE A 76 -1.44 1.00 5.43
N ASP A 77 -2.54 0.39 5.02
CA ASP A 77 -3.72 1.07 4.48
C ASP A 77 -4.80 1.22 5.57
N HIS A 78 -5.16 2.46 5.88
CA HIS A 78 -6.14 2.72 6.93
C HIS A 78 -7.56 2.32 6.50
N PRO A 79 -8.42 1.76 7.39
CA PRO A 79 -9.80 1.38 7.04
C PRO A 79 -10.69 2.52 6.52
N HIS A 80 -10.35 3.77 6.86
CA HIS A 80 -11.06 4.97 6.36
C HIS A 80 -10.60 5.43 4.97
N ASN A 81 -9.61 4.78 4.35
CA ASN A 81 -9.19 5.12 3.00
C ASN A 81 -10.22 4.67 1.96
N PRO A 82 -10.29 5.34 0.79
CA PRO A 82 -11.13 4.88 -0.30
C PRO A 82 -10.75 3.45 -0.69
N ARG A 83 -11.75 2.58 -0.75
CA ARG A 83 -11.62 1.16 -1.14
C ARG A 83 -10.67 0.36 -0.25
N ALA A 84 -10.53 0.71 1.03
CA ALA A 84 -9.80 -0.11 2.00
C ALA A 84 -10.43 -1.52 2.15
N PRO A 85 -9.63 -2.59 2.34
CA PRO A 85 -8.20 -2.63 2.05
C PRO A 85 -7.92 -2.41 0.55
N THR A 86 -6.97 -1.55 0.24
CA THR A 86 -6.65 -1.11 -1.11
C THR A 86 -5.95 -2.19 -1.94
N TYR A 87 -5.85 -1.98 -3.26
CA TYR A 87 -5.01 -2.81 -4.13
C TYR A 87 -3.55 -2.36 -4.06
N TRP A 88 -2.62 -3.29 -4.25
CA TRP A 88 -1.19 -3.00 -4.19
C TRP A 88 -0.53 -3.12 -5.55
N HIS A 89 0.12 -2.05 -6.00
CA HIS A 89 1.13 -2.11 -7.08
C HIS A 89 2.50 -2.37 -6.47
N ALA A 90 2.65 -3.51 -5.81
CA ALA A 90 3.91 -3.97 -5.27
C ALA A 90 4.69 -4.77 -6.33
N ARG A 91 5.99 -4.54 -6.46
CA ARG A 91 6.87 -5.21 -7.43
C ARG A 91 8.14 -5.74 -6.78
N ALA A 92 8.61 -6.87 -7.27
CA ALA A 92 9.81 -7.55 -6.78
C ALA A 92 11.05 -6.65 -6.78
N TYR A 93 11.14 -5.67 -7.68
CA TYR A 93 12.21 -4.66 -7.74
C TYR A 93 11.99 -3.46 -6.79
N GLY A 94 11.38 -3.72 -5.63
CA GLY A 94 11.28 -2.76 -4.54
C GLY A 94 10.31 -1.58 -4.75
N LEU A 95 9.35 -1.67 -5.68
CA LEU A 95 8.22 -0.73 -5.70
C LEU A 95 7.17 -1.21 -4.72
N LEU A 96 6.79 -0.39 -3.75
CA LEU A 96 5.69 -0.65 -2.82
C LEU A 96 4.70 0.50 -2.88
N ALA A 97 3.56 0.30 -3.55
CA ALA A 97 2.58 1.37 -3.77
C ALA A 97 1.14 0.94 -3.45
N ALA A 98 0.49 1.70 -2.58
CA ALA A 98 -0.94 1.61 -2.29
C ALA A 98 -1.72 2.29 -3.42
N ASN A 99 -2.71 1.59 -3.99
CA ASN A 99 -3.45 2.08 -5.14
C ASN A 99 -4.95 1.76 -5.04
N PRO A 100 -5.77 2.71 -4.59
CA PRO A 100 -7.22 2.52 -4.55
C PRO A 100 -7.90 2.69 -5.90
N PHE A 101 -7.20 3.06 -6.98
CA PHE A 101 -7.81 3.44 -8.27
C PHE A 101 -7.63 2.43 -9.39
N GLY A 102 -6.58 1.60 -9.39
CA GLY A 102 -6.22 0.73 -10.51
C GLY A 102 -7.07 -0.53 -10.71
N VAL A 103 -8.36 -0.52 -10.34
CA VAL A 103 -9.20 -1.72 -10.26
C VAL A 103 -9.18 -2.52 -11.57
N ARG A 104 -9.47 -1.90 -12.71
CA ARG A 104 -9.47 -2.57 -14.02
C ARG A 104 -8.10 -3.15 -14.37
N GLN A 105 -7.03 -2.43 -14.05
CA GLN A 105 -5.67 -2.87 -14.33
C GLN A 105 -5.28 -4.08 -13.48
N PHE A 106 -5.67 -4.10 -12.20
CA PHE A 106 -5.34 -5.17 -11.27
C PHE A 106 -6.18 -6.43 -11.47
N THR A 107 -7.46 -6.28 -11.80
CA THR A 107 -8.35 -7.44 -12.02
C THR A 107 -8.29 -7.97 -13.44
N GLY A 108 -7.88 -7.14 -14.41
CA GLY A 108 -7.95 -7.46 -15.84
C GLY A 108 -9.36 -7.45 -16.42
N ASP A 109 -10.37 -7.17 -15.60
CA ASP A 109 -11.77 -7.15 -15.99
C ASP A 109 -12.12 -5.79 -16.63
N ARG A 110 -12.41 -5.81 -17.94
CA ARG A 110 -12.75 -4.61 -18.71
C ARG A 110 -14.07 -3.95 -18.29
N ASN A 111 -14.91 -4.67 -17.55
CA ASN A 111 -16.19 -4.15 -17.04
C ASN A 111 -16.04 -3.44 -15.70
N GLN A 112 -14.89 -3.57 -15.03
CA GLN A 112 -14.62 -2.85 -13.79
C GLN A 112 -13.97 -1.49 -14.05
N ASN A 113 -14.15 -0.60 -13.09
CA ASN A 113 -13.65 0.77 -13.15
C ASN A 113 -13.39 1.31 -11.74
N GLY A 114 -12.15 1.68 -11.48
CA GLY A 114 -11.68 2.27 -10.24
C GLY A 114 -11.63 3.80 -10.25
N LYS A 115 -12.25 4.46 -11.24
CA LYS A 115 -12.46 5.91 -11.19
C LYS A 115 -13.10 6.33 -9.87
N TYR A 116 -12.71 7.48 -9.35
CA TYR A 116 -13.28 8.04 -8.14
C TYR A 116 -13.58 9.52 -8.37
N ALA A 117 -14.84 9.90 -8.19
CA ALA A 117 -15.27 11.29 -8.31
C ALA A 117 -15.18 11.98 -6.94
N ILE A 118 -14.52 13.12 -6.90
CA ILE A 118 -14.47 14.03 -5.77
C ILE A 118 -15.39 15.20 -6.15
N PRO A 119 -16.58 15.34 -5.54
CA PRO A 119 -17.50 16.44 -5.85
C PRO A 119 -16.86 17.80 -5.60
N ALA A 120 -17.36 18.84 -6.28
CA ALA A 120 -16.87 20.20 -6.07
C ALA A 120 -16.97 20.62 -4.60
N GLY A 121 -15.89 21.14 -4.03
CA GLY A 121 -15.81 21.55 -2.63
C GLY A 121 -15.47 20.43 -1.65
N GLU A 122 -15.55 19.15 -2.05
CA GLU A 122 -15.25 17.99 -1.21
C GLU A 122 -13.76 17.61 -1.25
N ALA A 123 -13.33 16.87 -0.23
CA ALA A 123 -11.96 16.37 -0.12
C ALA A 123 -11.93 14.84 0.00
N LEU A 124 -10.98 14.21 -0.67
CA LEU A 124 -10.65 12.80 -0.50
C LEU A 124 -9.40 12.67 0.36
N VAL A 125 -9.54 12.08 1.55
CA VAL A 125 -8.45 11.91 2.52
C VAL A 125 -7.83 10.52 2.41
N PHE A 126 -6.52 10.46 2.53
CA PHE A 126 -5.72 9.25 2.56
C PHE A 126 -4.86 9.22 3.81
N ARG A 127 -4.77 8.04 4.43
CA ARG A 127 -4.05 7.79 5.67
C ARG A 127 -3.21 6.53 5.51
N TYR A 128 -1.90 6.66 5.54
CA TYR A 128 -0.97 5.56 5.44
C TYR A 128 0.03 5.61 6.58
N ARG A 129 0.52 4.45 7.01
CA ARG A 129 1.63 4.34 7.94
C ARG A 129 2.74 3.53 7.32
N VAL A 130 3.96 4.04 7.41
CA VAL A 130 5.19 3.32 7.11
C VAL A 130 5.76 2.79 8.41
N PHE A 131 5.86 1.48 8.50
CA PHE A 131 6.38 0.78 9.65
C PHE A 131 7.72 0.12 9.29
N ILE A 132 8.80 0.79 9.70
CA ILE A 132 10.17 0.28 9.55
C ILE A 132 10.51 -0.52 10.80
N HIS A 133 11.07 -1.71 10.64
CA HIS A 133 11.32 -2.64 11.74
C HIS A 133 12.59 -3.47 11.54
N HIS A 134 13.07 -4.08 12.63
CA HIS A 134 14.06 -5.16 12.58
C HIS A 134 13.36 -6.52 12.47
N GLY A 135 14.09 -7.52 11.98
CA GLY A 135 13.60 -8.89 11.83
C GLY A 135 12.55 -9.05 10.74
N ASP A 136 11.90 -10.21 10.75
CA ASP A 136 10.78 -10.50 9.85
C ASP A 136 9.43 -9.97 10.38
N PRO A 137 8.35 -10.01 9.56
CA PRO A 137 7.06 -9.46 9.96
C PRO A 137 6.42 -10.10 11.19
N LEU A 138 6.76 -11.36 11.49
CA LEU A 138 6.26 -12.04 12.67
C LEU A 138 7.00 -11.54 13.92
N GLN A 139 8.33 -11.49 13.86
CA GLN A 139 9.18 -10.97 14.93
C GLN A 139 8.86 -9.52 15.26
N ALA A 140 8.65 -8.70 14.23
CA ALA A 140 8.30 -7.29 14.34
C ALA A 140 6.83 -7.02 14.69
N GLN A 141 6.00 -8.08 14.76
CA GLN A 141 4.58 -8.00 15.08
C GLN A 141 3.82 -7.02 14.17
N VAL A 142 4.11 -7.05 12.86
CA VAL A 142 3.54 -6.13 11.85
C VAL A 142 2.01 -6.13 11.89
N ALA A 143 1.39 -7.31 12.07
CA ALA A 143 -0.06 -7.43 12.17
C ALA A 143 -0.65 -6.74 13.42
N GLU A 144 0.05 -6.72 14.55
CA GLU A 144 -0.35 -6.00 15.75
C GLU A 144 -0.18 -4.49 15.58
N ALA A 145 0.96 -4.06 15.02
CA ALA A 145 1.20 -2.67 14.67
C ALA A 145 0.13 -2.11 13.71
N TYR A 146 -0.32 -2.93 12.75
CA TYR A 146 -1.45 -2.59 11.89
C TYR A 146 -2.75 -2.43 12.68
N ARG A 147 -3.10 -3.38 13.58
CA ARG A 147 -4.33 -3.28 14.39
C ARG A 147 -4.38 -1.99 15.21
N GLN A 148 -3.24 -1.60 15.79
CA GLN A 148 -3.11 -0.35 16.54
C GLN A 148 -3.28 0.90 15.65
N PHE A 149 -2.76 0.85 14.42
CA PHE A 149 -2.96 1.91 13.43
C PHE A 149 -4.41 1.99 12.97
N ALA A 150 -5.02 0.86 12.62
CA ALA A 150 -6.40 0.78 12.12
C ALA A 150 -7.46 1.20 13.15
N ALA A 151 -7.13 1.18 14.45
CA ALA A 151 -7.98 1.65 15.53
C ALA A 151 -7.91 3.17 15.76
N GLN A 152 -6.98 3.87 15.11
CA GLN A 152 -6.90 5.34 15.16
C GLN A 152 -8.03 5.95 14.31
N LYS A 153 -8.43 7.19 14.62
CA LYS A 153 -9.54 7.88 13.93
C LYS A 153 -9.07 8.51 12.63
#